data_AF-A0A0C9X8P0-F1
#
_entry.id   AF-A0A0C9X8P0-F1
#
_cell.length_a   1.000
_cell.length_b   1.000
_cell.length_c   1.000
_cell.angle_alpha   90.00
_cell.angle_beta   90.00
_cell.angle_gamma   90.00
#
_symmetry.space_group_name_H-M   'P 1'
#
loop_
_entity.id
_entity.type
_entity.pdbx_description
1 polymer ?
#
loop_
_entity_poly.entity_id
_entity_poly.type
_entity_poly.pdbx_seq_one_letter_code
_entity_poly.pdbx_strand_id
1 'polypeptide(L)'
;MAKSTRSKVKRAFRSKKRETGVYAATEAARLNRLNSKLVQIAKRQGEEEKGEEDILGAMAIDGQKSERISTHGPRGSRRDEWRMSKGLDPRPKPTGMNRQGGIAARRKSGRSKRRR
;
A
#
# COMPACT_ATOMS: atom_id res chain seq x y z
N MET A 1 -3.68 49.48 15.48
CA MET A 1 -3.06 48.66 14.41
C MET A 1 -3.87 47.40 14.14
N ALA A 2 -4.24 47.15 12.88
CA ALA A 2 -4.85 45.89 12.48
C ALA A 2 -3.86 44.72 12.62
N LYS A 3 -4.36 43.49 12.81
CA LYS A 3 -3.51 42.30 12.89
C LYS A 3 -3.21 41.77 11.48
N SER A 4 -1.96 41.37 11.24
CA SER A 4 -1.53 40.73 9.99
C SER A 4 -2.23 39.37 9.74
N THR A 5 -2.37 38.98 8.48
CA THR A 5 -2.91 37.68 8.04
C THR A 5 -2.14 36.48 8.60
N ARG A 6 -0.82 36.62 8.76
CA ARG A 6 0.07 35.61 9.33
C ARG A 6 0.25 35.69 10.84
N SER A 7 -0.46 36.59 11.52
CA SER A 7 -0.39 36.71 12.97
C SER A 7 -0.81 35.40 13.65
N LYS A 8 -0.05 34.99 14.68
CA LYS A 8 -0.27 33.72 15.38
C LYS A 8 -1.66 33.63 15.98
N VAL A 9 -2.11 34.73 16.60
CA VAL A 9 -3.46 34.85 17.17
C VAL A 9 -4.52 34.59 16.11
N LYS A 10 -4.51 35.30 14.97
CA LYS A 10 -5.55 35.10 13.92
C LYS A 10 -5.47 33.71 13.28
N ARG A 11 -4.28 33.13 13.12
CA ARG A 11 -4.14 31.76 12.60
C ARG A 11 -4.71 30.72 13.55
N ALA A 12 -4.45 30.84 14.85
CA ALA A 12 -5.00 29.92 15.87
C ALA A 12 -6.54 29.97 15.87
N PHE A 13 -7.14 31.16 15.84
CA PHE A 13 -8.60 31.30 15.71
C PHE A 13 -9.15 30.67 14.42
N ARG A 14 -8.43 30.80 13.30
CA ARG A 14 -8.83 30.16 12.04
C ARG A 14 -8.72 28.63 12.13
N SER A 15 -7.69 28.09 12.77
CA SER A 15 -7.57 26.63 13.01
C SER A 15 -8.77 26.12 13.80
N LYS A 16 -9.07 26.77 14.94
CA LYS A 16 -10.20 26.41 15.79
C LYS A 16 -11.53 26.42 15.02
N LYS A 17 -11.75 27.43 14.16
CA LYS A 17 -12.96 27.50 13.30
C LYS A 17 -13.04 26.38 12.27
N ARG A 18 -11.90 25.90 11.74
CA ARG A 18 -11.88 24.78 10.79
C ARG A 18 -12.13 23.45 11.47
N GLU A 19 -11.61 23.25 12.67
CA GLU A 19 -11.69 21.97 13.39
C GLU A 19 -13.00 21.79 14.16
N THR A 20 -13.47 22.84 14.84
CA THR A 20 -14.62 22.76 15.77
C THR A 20 -15.85 23.52 15.28
N GLY A 21 -15.72 24.26 14.18
CA GLY A 21 -16.80 25.08 13.63
C GLY A 21 -17.62 24.39 12.56
N VAL A 22 -18.55 25.15 11.97
CA VAL A 22 -19.42 24.74 10.87
C VAL A 22 -18.63 24.20 9.66
N TYR A 23 -17.42 24.73 9.43
CA TYR A 23 -16.53 24.27 8.36
C TYR A 23 -16.23 22.76 8.45
N ALA A 24 -15.93 22.25 9.66
CA ALA A 24 -15.67 20.83 9.87
C ALA A 24 -16.84 19.96 9.43
N ALA A 25 -18.06 20.31 9.87
CA ALA A 25 -19.28 19.57 9.54
C ALA A 25 -19.56 19.58 8.04
N THR A 26 -19.38 20.73 7.38
CA THR A 26 -19.58 20.83 5.92
C THR A 26 -18.55 20.03 5.13
N GLU A 27 -17.28 20.02 5.55
CA GLU A 27 -16.23 19.23 4.92
C GLU A 27 -16.48 17.74 5.11
N ALA A 28 -16.84 17.30 6.33
CA ALA A 28 -17.18 15.91 6.60
C ALA A 28 -18.38 15.42 5.77
N ALA A 29 -19.43 16.23 5.66
CA ALA A 29 -20.58 15.90 4.81
C ALA A 29 -20.19 15.76 3.33
N ARG A 30 -19.33 16.65 2.82
CA ARG A 30 -18.83 16.56 1.44
C ARG A 30 -17.99 15.29 1.24
N LEU A 31 -17.11 14.96 2.18
CA LEU A 31 -16.27 13.76 2.15
C LEU A 31 -17.14 12.50 2.13
N ASN A 32 -18.15 12.42 3.00
CA ASN A 32 -19.08 11.29 3.03
C ASN A 32 -19.81 11.11 1.70
N ARG A 33 -20.31 12.19 1.09
CA ARG A 33 -20.95 12.12 -0.25
C ARG A 33 -20.00 11.59 -1.32
N LEU A 34 -18.74 12.00 -1.31
CA LEU A 34 -17.74 11.50 -2.26
C LEU A 34 -17.44 10.02 -2.04
N ASN A 35 -17.28 9.60 -0.78
CA ASN A 35 -17.07 8.19 -0.45
C ASN A 35 -18.26 7.33 -0.89
N SER A 36 -19.50 7.77 -0.63
CA SER A 36 -20.70 7.07 -1.09
C SER A 36 -20.72 6.91 -2.61
N LYS A 37 -20.34 7.96 -3.37
CA LYS A 37 -20.23 7.88 -4.84
C LYS A 37 -19.15 6.91 -5.30
N LEU A 38 -17.96 6.95 -4.68
CA LEU A 38 -16.87 6.05 -5.03
C LEU A 38 -17.24 4.59 -4.73
N VAL A 39 -17.91 4.32 -3.62
CA VAL A 39 -18.41 2.99 -3.28
C VAL A 39 -19.44 2.51 -4.31
N GLN A 40 -20.34 3.39 -4.76
CA GLN A 40 -21.30 3.05 -5.83
C GLN A 40 -20.62 2.73 -7.15
N ILE A 41 -19.62 3.52 -7.56
CA ILE A 41 -18.84 3.26 -8.79
C ILE A 41 -18.07 1.95 -8.66
N ALA A 42 -17.41 1.69 -7.54
CA ALA A 42 -16.67 0.46 -7.30
C ALA A 42 -17.58 -0.78 -7.30
N LYS A 43 -18.78 -0.68 -6.73
CA LYS A 43 -19.80 -1.75 -6.79
C LYS A 43 -20.23 -2.02 -8.23
N ARG A 44 -20.53 -0.96 -8.98
CA ARG A 44 -20.93 -1.08 -10.39
C ARG A 44 -19.84 -1.75 -11.23
N GLN A 45 -18.57 -1.34 -11.06
CA GLN A 45 -17.45 -1.96 -11.75
C GLN A 45 -17.31 -3.45 -11.39
N GLY A 46 -17.45 -3.81 -10.12
CA GLY A 46 -17.41 -5.21 -9.69
C GLY A 46 -18.63 -6.03 -10.12
N GLU A 47 -19.80 -5.43 -10.29
CA GLU A 47 -20.99 -6.10 -10.83
C GLU A 47 -20.89 -6.29 -12.36
N GLU A 48 -20.35 -5.31 -13.09
CA GLU A 48 -20.04 -5.44 -14.52
C GLU A 48 -19.00 -6.55 -14.76
N GLU A 49 -17.94 -6.64 -13.93
CA GLU A 49 -16.98 -7.76 -13.97
C GLU A 49 -17.64 -9.12 -13.63
N LYS A 50 -18.51 -9.18 -12.61
CA LYS A 50 -19.23 -10.43 -12.26
C LYS A 50 -20.22 -10.88 -13.33
N GLY A 51 -20.89 -9.95 -14.02
CA GLY A 51 -21.80 -10.28 -15.11
C GLY A 51 -21.10 -10.90 -16.32
N GLU A 52 -19.84 -10.52 -16.57
CA GLU A 52 -19.01 -11.17 -17.59
C GLU A 52 -18.47 -12.54 -17.14
N GLU A 53 -18.10 -12.69 -15.86
CA GLU A 53 -17.68 -13.98 -15.28
C GLU A 53 -18.82 -15.01 -15.21
N ASP A 54 -20.05 -14.62 -14.89
CA ASP A 54 -21.21 -15.53 -14.82
C ASP A 54 -21.62 -16.08 -16.20
N ILE A 55 -21.40 -15.32 -17.29
CA ILE A 55 -21.62 -15.79 -18.67
C ILE A 55 -20.49 -16.75 -19.10
N LEU A 56 -19.25 -16.52 -18.66
CA LEU A 56 -18.10 -17.40 -18.94
C LEU A 56 -18.06 -18.66 -18.06
N GLY A 57 -18.70 -18.65 -16.89
CA GLY A 57 -18.75 -19.78 -15.94
C GLY A 57 -19.67 -20.94 -16.36
N ALA A 58 -20.63 -20.72 -17.26
CA ALA A 58 -21.55 -21.77 -17.73
C ALA A 58 -20.93 -22.76 -18.74
N MET A 59 -19.69 -22.53 -19.19
CA MET A 59 -18.93 -23.39 -20.11
C MET A 59 -17.72 -24.10 -19.45
N ALA A 60 -17.68 -24.22 -18.12
CA ALA A 60 -16.58 -24.91 -17.44
C ALA A 60 -16.78 -26.44 -17.41
N ILE A 61 -15.96 -27.17 -18.17
CA ILE A 61 -15.80 -28.64 -18.13
C ILE A 61 -15.24 -29.04 -16.75
N ASP A 62 -16.02 -29.82 -15.99
CA ASP A 62 -15.59 -30.42 -14.73
C ASP A 62 -14.45 -31.42 -14.95
N GLY A 63 -13.24 -31.10 -14.48
CA GLY A 63 -12.18 -32.12 -14.35
C GLY A 63 -10.72 -31.67 -14.34
N GLN A 64 -10.40 -30.41 -14.61
CA GLN A 64 -9.00 -29.96 -14.58
C GLN A 64 -8.79 -28.89 -13.51
N LYS A 65 -7.96 -29.22 -12.50
CA LYS A 65 -7.44 -28.22 -11.55
C LYS A 65 -6.64 -27.19 -12.35
N SER A 66 -7.22 -26.01 -12.55
CA SER A 66 -6.52 -24.89 -13.18
C SER A 66 -5.31 -24.52 -12.32
N GLU A 67 -4.10 -24.66 -12.85
CA GLU A 67 -2.92 -24.10 -12.19
C GLU A 67 -3.09 -22.58 -12.09
N ARG A 68 -2.92 -22.03 -10.89
CA ARG A 68 -3.09 -20.59 -10.65
C ARG A 68 -1.97 -19.85 -11.37
N ILE A 69 -2.25 -19.34 -12.56
CA ILE A 69 -1.30 -18.55 -13.36
C ILE A 69 -1.01 -17.26 -12.58
N SER A 70 0.22 -17.13 -12.07
CA SER A 70 0.68 -15.90 -11.43
C SER A 70 0.77 -14.79 -12.49
N THR A 71 -0.14 -13.82 -12.42
CA THR A 71 -0.14 -12.62 -13.28
C THR A 71 1.05 -11.69 -13.00
N HIS A 72 1.78 -11.92 -11.91
CA HIS A 72 2.99 -11.20 -11.60
C HIS A 72 4.18 -12.05 -12.03
N GLY A 73 4.99 -11.52 -12.96
CA GLY A 73 6.26 -12.14 -13.36
C GLY A 73 7.19 -12.38 -12.16
N PRO A 74 8.24 -13.21 -12.34
CA PRO A 74 9.14 -13.57 -11.24
C PRO A 74 9.67 -12.30 -10.57
N ARG A 75 9.37 -12.14 -9.27
CA ARG A 75 9.90 -11.06 -8.42
C ARG A 75 11.36 -11.37 -8.04
N GLY A 76 12.16 -11.73 -9.02
CA GLY A 76 13.58 -12.01 -8.89
C GLY A 76 14.38 -10.72 -8.69
N SER A 77 15.44 -10.80 -7.91
CA SER A 77 16.51 -9.81 -8.03
C SER A 77 17.32 -10.18 -9.27
N ARG A 78 17.58 -9.23 -10.17
CA ARG A 78 18.49 -9.42 -11.33
C ARG A 78 19.84 -10.03 -10.93
N ARG A 79 20.29 -9.79 -9.70
CA ARG A 79 21.53 -10.37 -9.15
C ARG A 79 21.39 -11.85 -8.81
N ASP A 80 20.23 -12.31 -8.34
CA ASP A 80 20.00 -13.73 -8.04
C ASP A 80 19.83 -14.53 -9.32
N GLU A 81 19.18 -13.96 -10.35
CA GLU A 81 19.08 -14.54 -11.69
C GLU A 81 20.45 -14.74 -12.34
N TRP A 82 21.33 -13.73 -12.27
CA TRP A 82 22.71 -13.84 -12.75
C TRP A 82 23.52 -14.90 -11.97
N ARG A 83 23.26 -15.08 -10.67
CA ARG A 83 23.92 -16.11 -9.88
C ARG A 83 23.46 -17.50 -10.31
N MET A 84 22.14 -17.71 -10.44
CA MET A 84 21.57 -18.97 -10.91
C MET A 84 22.07 -19.31 -12.32
N SER A 85 22.16 -18.34 -13.24
CA SER A 85 22.70 -18.58 -14.59
C SER A 85 24.20 -18.87 -14.62
N LYS A 86 24.94 -18.49 -13.57
CA LYS A 86 26.35 -18.84 -13.37
C LYS A 86 26.54 -20.08 -12.49
N GLY A 87 25.49 -20.82 -12.18
CA GLY A 87 25.54 -22.02 -11.34
C GLY A 87 25.90 -21.72 -9.87
N LEU A 88 25.70 -20.49 -9.42
CA LEU A 88 25.93 -20.05 -8.04
C LEU A 88 24.60 -20.01 -7.28
N ASP A 89 24.63 -20.43 -6.02
CA ASP A 89 23.46 -20.36 -5.14
C ASP A 89 22.92 -18.92 -4.99
N PRO A 90 21.61 -18.71 -4.91
CA PRO A 90 21.03 -17.38 -4.66
C PRO A 90 21.51 -16.80 -3.33
N ARG A 91 21.46 -15.47 -3.17
CA ARG A 91 21.82 -14.88 -1.88
C ARG A 91 20.83 -15.32 -0.80
N PRO A 92 21.30 -15.69 0.40
CA PRO A 92 20.39 -15.99 1.50
C PRO A 92 19.58 -14.73 1.84
N LYS A 93 18.26 -14.88 1.87
CA LYS A 93 17.35 -13.79 2.23
C LYS A 93 17.60 -13.40 3.70
N PRO A 94 17.79 -12.11 4.01
CA PRO A 94 17.94 -11.67 5.40
C PRO A 94 16.65 -11.97 6.16
N THR A 95 16.77 -12.71 7.26
CA THR A 95 15.66 -13.04 8.16
C THR A 95 15.72 -12.12 9.38
N GLY A 96 14.56 -11.59 9.77
CA GLY A 96 14.41 -10.73 10.95
C GLY A 96 14.36 -9.23 10.67
N MET A 97 13.70 -8.52 11.58
CA MET A 97 13.54 -7.07 11.57
C MET A 97 14.47 -6.44 12.61
N ASN A 98 15.05 -5.28 12.30
CA ASN A 98 15.73 -4.45 13.27
C ASN A 98 14.71 -3.73 14.17
N ARG A 99 15.18 -3.09 15.25
CA ARG A 99 14.31 -2.42 16.23
C ARG A 99 13.58 -1.19 15.64
N GLN A 100 14.02 -0.71 14.48
CA GLN A 100 13.45 0.40 13.72
C GLN A 100 12.47 -0.06 12.62
N GLY A 101 12.14 -1.36 12.55
CA GLY A 101 11.17 -1.89 11.58
C GLY A 101 11.71 -2.12 10.16
N GLY A 102 13.03 -2.05 9.95
CA GLY A 102 13.68 -2.39 8.69
C GLY A 102 14.34 -3.78 8.70
N ILE A 103 14.66 -4.33 7.54
CA ILE A 103 15.32 -5.63 7.39
C ILE A 103 16.66 -5.65 8.16
N ALA A 104 16.87 -6.66 9.00
CA ALA A 104 18.08 -6.78 9.79
C ALA A 104 19.33 -6.94 8.90
N ALA A 105 20.34 -6.09 9.13
CA ALA A 105 21.61 -6.18 8.42
C ALA A 105 22.37 -7.47 8.84
N ARG A 106 22.88 -8.21 7.85
CA ARG A 106 23.62 -9.46 8.07
C ARG A 106 24.91 -9.27 8.87
N ARG A 107 25.51 -8.08 8.83
CA ARG A 107 26.69 -7.72 9.62
C ARG A 107 26.37 -6.52 10.49
N LYS A 108 26.77 -6.58 11.77
CA LYS A 108 26.74 -5.43 12.68
C LYS A 108 27.90 -4.49 12.31
N SER A 109 27.75 -3.70 11.25
CA SER A 109 28.71 -2.65 10.89
C SER A 109 28.91 -1.75 12.10
N GLY A 110 30.16 -1.59 12.54
CA GLY A 110 30.53 -0.75 13.70
C GLY A 110 30.64 -1.47 15.05
N ARG A 111 30.35 -2.78 15.16
CA ARG A 111 30.64 -3.53 16.40
C ARG A 111 32.07 -4.06 16.35
N SER A 112 32.94 -3.59 17.23
CA SER A 112 34.32 -4.09 17.30
C SER A 112 34.30 -5.61 17.55
N LYS A 113 35.05 -6.34 16.73
CA LYS A 113 35.22 -7.78 16.88
C LYS A 113 36.07 -7.97 18.13
N ARG A 114 35.46 -8.30 19.28
CA ARG A 114 36.22 -8.68 20.48
C ARG A 114 37.05 -9.91 20.10
N ARG A 115 38.35 -9.71 19.93
CA ARG A 115 39.32 -10.80 19.75
C ARG A 115 39.33 -11.56 21.07
N ARG A 116 39.00 -12.85 21.01
CA ARG A 116 39.38 -13.80 22.06
C ARG A 116 40.77 -14.28 21.71
#